data_AF-A0A914T2T6-F1
#
_entry.id   AF-A0A914T2T6-F1
#
_cell.length_a   1.000
_cell.length_b   1.000
_cell.length_c   1.000
_cell.angle_alpha   90.00
_cell.angle_beta   90.00
_cell.angle_gamma   90.00
#
_symmetry.space_group_name_H-M   'P 1'
#
loop_
_entity.id
_entity.type
_entity.pdbx_description
1 polymer ?
#
loop_
_entity_poly.entity_id
_entity_poly.type
_entity_poly.pdbx_seq_one_letter_code
_entity_poly.pdbx_strand_id
1 'polypeptide(L)'
;MDQLMGDFLGPVFLAITAHATLLFCAFYDKNEYIFASLPIGEILKQEIEDYDASITVCLALSVVFAVLEILFLLRQIPSVFASCYSLLSHVIASIFLCKFITDFHPIEHFWIVFAFGSCPTLLLQLFILANSFNKQKIC
;
A
#
# COMPACT_ATOMS: atom_id res chain seq x y z
N MET A 1 6.81 16.33 -23.20
CA MET A 1 7.03 15.17 -22.30
C MET A 1 6.91 15.61 -20.85
N ASP A 2 7.54 16.71 -20.47
CA ASP A 2 7.48 17.26 -19.08
C ASP A 2 6.07 17.66 -18.63
N GLN A 3 5.26 18.23 -19.53
CA GLN A 3 3.87 18.58 -19.23
C GLN A 3 3.03 17.32 -18.93
N LEU A 4 3.16 16.29 -19.76
CA LEU A 4 2.50 14.99 -19.53
C LEU A 4 2.96 14.34 -18.22
N MET A 5 4.24 14.46 -17.84
CA MET A 5 4.73 13.96 -16.55
C MET A 5 4.13 14.71 -15.36
N GLY A 6 3.96 16.04 -15.47
CA GLY A 6 3.25 16.85 -14.46
C GLY A 6 1.78 16.46 -14.32
N ASP A 7 1.11 16.12 -15.42
CA ASP A 7 -0.32 15.77 -15.42
C ASP A 7 -0.62 14.50 -14.60
N PHE A 8 0.34 13.58 -14.46
CA PHE A 8 0.17 12.35 -13.66
C PHE A 8 0.48 12.53 -12.17
N LEU A 9 1.13 13.61 -11.76
CA LEU A 9 1.55 13.82 -10.37
C LEU A 9 0.34 13.88 -9.42
N GLY A 10 -0.65 14.71 -9.77
CA GLY A 10 -1.87 14.90 -8.99
C GLY A 10 -2.66 13.60 -8.82
N PRO A 11 -3.02 12.89 -9.91
CA PRO A 11 -3.71 11.60 -9.83
C PRO A 11 -2.99 10.55 -8.99
N VAL A 12 -1.67 10.41 -9.15
CA VAL A 12 -0.87 9.43 -8.35
C VAL A 12 -0.89 9.80 -6.87
N PHE A 13 -0.66 11.07 -6.53
CA PHE A 13 -0.72 11.55 -5.15
C PHE A 13 -2.10 11.27 -4.51
N LEU A 14 -3.18 11.57 -5.23
CA LEU A 14 -4.54 11.31 -4.77
C LEU A 14 -4.80 9.81 -4.58
N ALA A 15 -4.34 8.96 -5.50
CA ALA A 15 -4.52 7.52 -5.39
C ALA A 15 -3.79 6.93 -4.19
N ILE A 16 -2.53 7.33 -3.94
CA ILE A 16 -1.77 6.88 -2.76
C ILE A 16 -2.45 7.38 -1.47
N THR A 17 -2.93 8.63 -1.46
CA THR A 17 -3.61 9.20 -0.29
C THR A 17 -4.95 8.52 0.00
N ALA A 18 -5.72 8.20 -1.05
CA ALA A 18 -6.96 7.44 -0.92
C ALA A 18 -6.69 6.03 -0.40
N HIS A 19 -5.67 5.35 -0.94
CA HIS A 19 -5.24 4.04 -0.47
C HIS A 19 -4.83 4.07 1.01
N ALA A 20 -4.01 5.05 1.41
CA ALA A 20 -3.61 5.26 2.80
C ALA A 20 -4.83 5.50 3.72
N THR A 21 -5.81 6.28 3.27
CA THR A 21 -7.04 6.53 4.03
C THR A 21 -7.81 5.23 4.27
N LEU A 22 -7.95 4.37 3.26
CA LEU A 22 -8.60 3.07 3.41
C LEU A 22 -7.83 2.12 4.33
N LEU A 23 -6.49 2.16 4.31
CA LEU A 23 -5.66 1.42 5.27
C LEU A 23 -5.92 1.87 6.71
N PHE A 24 -6.08 3.18 6.96
CA PHE A 24 -6.46 3.67 8.28
C PHE A 24 -7.87 3.20 8.68
N CYS A 25 -8.85 3.23 7.77
CA CYS A 25 -10.18 2.69 8.05
C CYS A 25 -10.10 1.22 8.47
N ALA A 26 -9.38 0.39 7.70
CA ALA A 26 -9.15 -1.01 8.04
C ALA A 26 -8.40 -1.19 9.37
N PHE A 27 -7.50 -0.27 9.72
CA PHE A 27 -6.77 -0.31 10.98
C PHE A 27 -7.69 -0.11 12.19
N TYR A 28 -8.67 0.79 12.09
CA TYR A 28 -9.65 1.02 13.14
C TYR A 28 -10.67 -0.11 13.27
N ASP A 29 -10.95 -0.83 12.17
CA ASP A 29 -11.93 -1.92 12.12
C ASP A 29 -11.31 -3.32 12.25
N LYS A 30 -10.02 -3.41 12.61
CA LYS A 30 -9.24 -4.65 12.55
C LYS A 30 -9.79 -5.84 13.35
N ASN A 31 -10.58 -5.56 14.40
CA ASN A 31 -11.16 -6.59 15.25
C ASN A 31 -12.06 -7.54 14.46
N GLU A 32 -12.84 -7.00 13.53
CA GLU A 32 -13.75 -7.79 12.69
C GLU A 32 -12.99 -8.76 11.78
N TYR A 33 -11.82 -8.35 11.27
CA TYR A 33 -10.97 -9.20 10.43
C TYR A 33 -10.26 -10.30 11.22
N ILE A 34 -9.92 -10.03 12.48
CA ILE A 34 -9.38 -11.05 13.39
C ILE A 34 -10.42 -12.14 13.60
N PHE A 35 -11.66 -11.78 13.95
CA PHE A 35 -12.74 -12.75 14.16
C PHE A 35 -13.07 -13.52 12.88
N ALA A 36 -13.03 -12.88 11.72
CA ALA A 36 -13.21 -13.54 10.42
C ALA A 36 -12.10 -14.55 10.07
N SER A 37 -10.93 -14.45 10.72
CA SER A 37 -9.78 -15.33 10.48
C SER A 37 -9.68 -16.49 11.46
N LEU A 38 -10.52 -16.51 12.50
CA LEU A 38 -10.45 -17.56 13.53
C LEU A 38 -10.93 -18.92 12.99
N PRO A 39 -10.26 -20.02 13.39
CA PRO A 39 -10.71 -21.35 13.01
C PRO A 39 -12.07 -21.68 13.66
N ILE A 40 -12.86 -22.51 12.97
CA ILE A 40 -14.13 -23.02 13.49
C ILE A 40 -13.79 -24.08 14.56
N GLY A 41 -13.62 -23.68 15.82
CA GLY A 41 -13.21 -24.59 16.90
C GLY A 41 -12.89 -23.91 18.23
N GLU A 42 -12.07 -24.58 19.06
CA GLU A 42 -11.55 -23.99 20.30
C GLU A 42 -10.64 -22.81 19.96
N ILE A 43 -11.03 -21.61 20.40
CA ILE A 43 -10.27 -20.40 20.17
C ILE A 43 -9.19 -20.31 21.24
N LEU A 44 -7.93 -20.47 20.84
CA LEU A 44 -6.81 -20.24 21.74
C LEU A 44 -6.54 -18.75 21.83
N LYS A 45 -6.39 -18.21 23.04
CA LYS A 45 -6.07 -16.78 23.26
C LYS A 45 -4.82 -16.34 22.46
N GLN A 46 -3.83 -17.22 22.34
CA GLN A 46 -2.62 -16.96 21.59
C GLN A 46 -2.87 -16.75 20.08
N GLU A 47 -3.84 -17.45 19.49
CA GLU A 47 -4.18 -17.25 18.05
C GLU A 47 -4.76 -15.86 17.81
N ILE A 48 -5.63 -15.38 18.69
CA ILE A 48 -6.16 -14.00 18.61
C ILE A 48 -5.02 -12.98 18.66
N GLU A 49 -4.06 -13.16 19.58
CA GLU A 49 -2.91 -12.27 19.73
C GLU A 49 -2.00 -12.30 18.48
N ASP A 50 -1.78 -13.49 17.89
CA ASP A 50 -0.99 -13.65 16.67
C ASP A 50 -1.67 -13.00 15.45
N TYR A 51 -2.98 -13.16 15.30
CA TYR A 51 -3.76 -12.51 14.25
C TYR A 51 -3.80 -10.98 14.41
N ASP A 52 -3.97 -10.48 15.63
CA ASP A 52 -3.93 -9.04 15.92
C ASP A 52 -2.56 -8.44 15.57
N ALA A 53 -1.48 -9.12 15.94
CA ALA A 53 -0.13 -8.71 15.59
C ALA A 53 0.07 -8.72 14.07
N SER A 54 -0.36 -9.78 13.38
CA SER A 54 -0.21 -9.94 11.93
C SER A 54 -0.90 -8.81 11.15
N ILE A 55 -2.17 -8.53 11.44
CA ILE A 55 -2.90 -7.47 10.74
C ILE A 55 -2.35 -6.08 11.08
N THR A 56 -1.99 -5.86 12.34
CA THR A 56 -1.39 -4.59 12.78
C THR A 56 -0.08 -4.32 12.03
N VAL A 57 0.79 -5.33 11.90
CA VAL A 57 2.06 -5.21 11.15
C VAL A 57 1.80 -4.98 9.66
N CYS A 58 0.88 -5.74 9.05
CA CYS A 58 0.55 -5.59 7.63
C CYS A 58 0.06 -4.18 7.30
N LEU A 59 -0.90 -3.67 8.08
CA LEU A 59 -1.47 -2.34 7.86
C LEU A 59 -0.47 -1.22 8.18
N ALA A 60 0.32 -1.35 9.26
CA ALA A 60 1.35 -0.38 9.60
C ALA A 60 2.43 -0.28 8.52
N LEU A 61 2.91 -1.42 8.00
CA LEU A 61 3.86 -1.44 6.88
C LEU A 61 3.28 -0.79 5.63
N SER A 62 2.02 -1.11 5.30
CA SER A 62 1.31 -0.53 4.15
C SER A 62 1.24 1.00 4.24
N VAL A 63 0.92 1.54 5.43
CA VAL A 63 0.89 3.00 5.68
C VAL A 63 2.28 3.61 5.54
N VAL A 64 3.31 2.99 6.13
CA VAL A 64 4.70 3.48 6.01
C VAL A 64 5.13 3.50 4.53
N PHE A 65 4.77 2.47 3.77
CA PHE A 65 5.10 2.39 2.34
C PHE A 65 4.41 3.49 1.54
N ALA A 66 3.13 3.76 1.81
CA ALA A 66 2.40 4.86 1.18
C ALA A 66 3.02 6.22 1.51
N VAL A 67 3.42 6.45 2.76
CA VAL A 67 4.10 7.70 3.18
C VAL A 67 5.45 7.85 2.48
N LEU A 68 6.27 6.79 2.45
CA LEU A 68 7.56 6.82 1.75
C LEU A 68 7.38 7.07 0.26
N GLU A 69 6.36 6.47 -0.37
CA GLU A 69 6.06 6.70 -1.77
C GLU A 69 5.70 8.16 -2.06
N ILE A 70 4.90 8.80 -1.20
CA ILE A 70 4.63 10.25 -1.28
C ILE A 70 5.91 11.06 -1.15
N LEU A 71 6.78 10.74 -0.18
CA LEU A 71 8.05 11.45 0.00
C LEU A 71 8.96 11.32 -1.23
N PHE A 72 8.98 10.16 -1.89
CA PHE A 72 9.72 9.97 -3.14
C PHE A 72 9.09 10.73 -4.31
N LEU A 73 7.76 10.74 -4.41
CA LEU A 73 7.03 11.51 -5.41
C LEU A 73 7.32 13.02 -5.32
N LEU A 74 7.47 13.55 -4.11
CA LEU A 74 7.83 14.96 -3.88
C LEU A 74 9.28 15.28 -4.27
N ARG A 75 10.17 14.29 -4.17
CA ARG A 75 11.60 14.47 -4.49
C ARG A 75 11.89 14.36 -5.98
N GLN A 76 11.21 13.45 -6.69
CA GLN A 76 11.46 13.18 -8.10
C GLN A 76 10.15 12.93 -8.83
N ILE A 77 10.02 13.48 -10.04
CA ILE A 77 8.87 13.21 -10.90
C ILE A 77 9.12 11.86 -11.59
N PRO A 78 8.33 10.80 -11.29
CA PRO A 78 8.49 9.51 -11.93
C PRO A 78 8.16 9.57 -13.42
N SER A 79 8.71 8.63 -14.19
CA SER A 79 8.36 8.50 -15.62
C SER A 79 6.87 8.17 -15.79
N VAL A 80 6.30 8.49 -16.94
CA VAL A 80 4.87 8.22 -17.24
C VAL A 80 4.50 6.76 -16.98
N PHE A 81 5.37 5.82 -17.37
CA PHE A 81 5.14 4.40 -17.09
C PHE A 81 5.07 4.08 -15.59
N ALA A 82 6.02 4.60 -14.81
CA ALA A 82 6.04 4.40 -13.36
C ALA A 82 4.83 5.05 -12.68
N SER A 83 4.41 6.23 -13.14
CA SER A 83 3.20 6.90 -12.68
C SER A 83 1.94 6.09 -12.98
N CYS A 84 1.77 5.61 -14.22
CA CYS A 84 0.64 4.76 -14.58
C CYS A 84 0.61 3.46 -13.78
N TYR A 85 1.77 2.83 -13.58
CA TYR A 85 1.87 1.62 -12.77
C TYR A 85 1.47 1.87 -11.32
N SER A 86 2.05 2.90 -10.68
CA SER A 86 1.70 3.27 -9.29
C SER A 86 0.20 3.61 -9.17
N LEU A 87 -0.34 4.40 -10.10
CA LEU A 87 -1.76 4.76 -10.13
C LEU A 87 -2.65 3.51 -10.19
N LEU A 88 -2.40 2.61 -11.14
CA LEU A 88 -3.21 1.40 -11.31
C LEU A 88 -3.09 0.48 -10.09
N SER A 89 -1.89 0.29 -9.55
CA SER A 89 -1.66 -0.54 -8.36
C SER A 89 -2.44 -0.01 -7.16
N HIS A 90 -2.37 1.30 -6.87
CA HIS A 90 -3.08 1.90 -5.74
C HIS A 90 -4.59 1.91 -5.95
N VAL A 91 -5.09 2.14 -7.17
CA VAL A 91 -6.53 2.08 -7.47
C VAL A 91 -7.05 0.65 -7.29
N ILE A 92 -6.37 -0.36 -7.83
CA ILE A 92 -6.77 -1.77 -7.69
C ILE A 92 -6.74 -2.18 -6.22
N ALA A 93 -5.67 -1.85 -5.50
CA ALA A 93 -5.55 -2.14 -4.07
C ALA A 93 -6.64 -1.43 -3.25
N SER A 94 -6.99 -0.20 -3.60
CA SER A 94 -8.09 0.54 -2.96
C SER A 94 -9.45 -0.09 -3.22
N ILE A 95 -9.71 -0.61 -4.43
CA ILE A 95 -10.95 -1.35 -4.72
C ILE A 95 -11.05 -2.61 -3.85
N PHE A 96 -9.96 -3.36 -3.71
CA PHE A 96 -9.92 -4.53 -2.81
C PHE A 96 -10.12 -4.13 -1.34
N LEU A 97 -9.45 -3.08 -0.86
CA LEU A 97 -9.66 -2.59 0.51
C LEU A 97 -11.09 -2.11 0.75
N CYS A 98 -11.71 -1.40 -0.19
CA CYS A 98 -13.14 -1.03 -0.09
C CYS A 98 -14.02 -2.28 0.05
N LYS A 99 -13.73 -3.33 -0.71
CA LYS A 99 -14.42 -4.61 -0.55
C LYS A 99 -14.17 -5.21 0.83
N PHE A 100 -12.94 -5.21 1.32
CA PHE A 100 -12.58 -5.79 2.62
C PHE A 100 -13.15 -5.01 3.81
N ILE A 101 -13.42 -3.72 3.64
CA ILE A 101 -14.11 -2.92 4.66
C ILE A 101 -15.62 -3.20 4.65
N THR A 102 -16.18 -3.57 3.50
CA THR A 102 -17.63 -3.85 3.37
C THR A 102 -17.95 -5.31 3.73
N ASP A 103 -17.08 -6.24 3.37
CA ASP A 103 -17.21 -7.67 3.57
C ASP A 103 -16.14 -8.15 4.56
N PHE A 104 -16.49 -9.01 5.52
CA PHE A 104 -15.50 -9.62 6.41
C PHE A 104 -14.55 -10.51 5.63
N HIS A 105 -13.25 -10.24 5.71
CA HIS A 105 -12.22 -10.98 5.01
C HIS A 105 -11.09 -11.42 5.95
N PRO A 106 -10.50 -12.61 5.70
CA PRO A 106 -9.44 -13.12 6.53
C PRO A 106 -8.12 -12.35 6.29
N ILE A 107 -7.24 -12.37 7.29
CA ILE A 107 -6.05 -11.52 7.36
C ILE A 107 -5.06 -11.78 6.21
N GLU A 108 -5.02 -13.00 5.66
CA GLU A 108 -4.14 -13.36 4.54
C GLU A 108 -4.44 -12.53 3.29
N HIS A 109 -5.69 -12.10 3.10
CA HIS A 109 -6.06 -11.25 1.97
C HIS A 109 -5.42 -9.86 2.05
N PHE A 110 -5.25 -9.31 3.26
CA PHE A 110 -4.57 -8.03 3.45
C PHE A 110 -3.09 -8.12 3.05
N TRP A 111 -2.43 -9.22 3.38
CA TRP A 111 -1.05 -9.48 2.96
C TRP A 111 -0.91 -9.58 1.44
N ILE A 112 -1.88 -10.19 0.75
CA ILE A 112 -1.92 -10.24 -0.71
C ILE A 112 -2.04 -8.82 -1.28
N VAL A 113 -2.96 -8.01 -0.77
CA VAL A 113 -3.13 -6.62 -1.24
C VAL A 113 -1.89 -5.79 -0.97
N PHE A 114 -1.23 -5.95 0.19
CA PHE A 114 0.04 -5.29 0.47
C PHE A 114 1.15 -5.70 -0.51
N ALA A 115 1.31 -7.00 -0.74
CA ALA A 115 2.36 -7.55 -1.59
C ALA A 115 2.23 -7.14 -3.06
N PHE A 116 1.02 -6.96 -3.58
CA PHE A 116 0.78 -6.56 -4.97
C PHE A 116 0.50 -5.07 -5.15
N GLY A 117 -0.06 -4.41 -4.15
CA GLY A 117 -0.47 -3.00 -4.22
C GLY A 117 0.61 -2.02 -3.75
N SER A 118 1.26 -2.29 -2.62
CA SER A 118 2.19 -1.36 -1.96
C SER A 118 3.66 -1.72 -2.14
N CYS A 119 4.01 -3.01 -2.08
CA CYS A 119 5.41 -3.44 -2.19
C CYS A 119 6.06 -3.09 -3.54
N PRO A 120 5.48 -3.43 -4.70
CA PRO A 120 6.14 -3.19 -5.98
C PRO A 120 6.20 -1.71 -6.35
N THR A 121 5.24 -0.89 -5.92
CA THR A 121 5.24 0.56 -6.17
C THR A 121 6.39 1.25 -5.43
N LEU A 122 6.60 0.89 -4.16
CA LEU A 122 7.73 1.39 -3.38
C LEU A 122 9.08 0.91 -3.95
N LEU A 123 9.21 -0.36 -4.31
CA LEU A 123 10.44 -0.90 -4.92
C LEU A 123 10.78 -0.19 -6.22
N LEU A 124 9.77 0.13 -7.05
CA LEU A 124 9.96 0.90 -8.27
C LEU A 124 10.50 2.30 -7.97
N GLN A 125 9.94 3.01 -6.98
CA GLN A 125 10.43 4.33 -6.59
C GLN A 125 11.86 4.30 -6.04
N LEU A 126 12.18 3.29 -5.22
CA LEU A 126 13.53 3.07 -4.71
C LEU A 126 14.52 2.81 -5.85
N PHE A 127 14.14 2.02 -6.85
CA PHE A 127 14.96 1.76 -8.03
C PHE A 127 15.21 3.04 -8.84
N ILE A 128 14.17 3.85 -9.07
CA ILE A 128 14.31 5.14 -9.76
C ILE A 128 15.24 6.08 -8.97
N LEU A 129 15.06 6.14 -7.65
CA LEU A 129 15.87 6.96 -6.77
C LEU A 129 17.35 6.52 -6.79
N ALA A 130 17.62 5.22 -6.66
CA ALA A 130 18.98 4.67 -6.71
C ALA A 130 19.67 5.00 -8.04
N ASN A 131 18.94 4.89 -9.16
CA ASN A 131 19.46 5.25 -10.48
C ASN A 131 19.72 6.76 -10.63
N SER A 132 18.95 7.61 -9.97
CA SER A 132 19.16 9.07 -9.98
C SER A 132 20.52 9.44 -9.37
N PHE A 133 20.90 8.81 -8.26
CA PHE A 133 22.20 9.04 -7.61
C PHE A 133 23.37 8.54 -8.44
N ASN A 134 23.21 7.43 -9.16
CA ASN A 134 24.28 6.91 -10.00
C ASN A 134 24.58 7.86 -11.17
N LYS A 135 23.55 8.44 -11.78
CA LYS A 135 23.71 9.45 -12.85
C LYS A 135 24.42 10.72 -12.36
N GLN A 136 24.15 11.15 -11.13
CA GLN A 136 24.84 12.32 -10.54
C GLN A 136 26.33 12.08 -10.28
N LYS A 137 26.79 10.84 -10.12
CA LYS A 137 28.22 10.51 -9.92
C LYS A 137 29.03 10.47 -11.22
N ILE A 138 28.37 10.45 -12.38
CA ILE A 138 29.00 10.30 -13.69
C ILE A 138 29.17 11.66 -14.41
N CYS A 139 28.58 12.75 -13.89
CA CYS A 139 28.80 14.13 -14.32
C CYS A 139 29.79 14.85 -13.41
#